data_AF-M9S9W3-F1
#
_entry.id   AF-M9S9W3-F1
#
_cell.length_a   1.000
_cell.length_b   1.000
_cell.length_c   1.000
_cell.angle_alpha   90.00
_cell.angle_beta   90.00
_cell.angle_gamma   90.00
#
_symmetry.space_group_name_H-M   'P 1'
#
loop_
_entity.id
_entity.type
_entity.pdbx_description
1 polymer ?
#
loop_
_entity_poly.entity_id
_entity_poly.type
_entity_poly.pdbx_seq_one_letter_code
_entity_poly.pdbx_strand_id
1 'polypeptide(L)'
;MASETIVSGPDQYGNDKYKLLYEEIMYDIGKLAMLDRSYLLLKPEVPLFVISIRLKARPAAKKIGDVAMTRAERGNVYVSISDEMYAPGTLQSLWKAYGRDNVQQTDRLDITVRGPDTSAEVDAIEVESQEQPVQEIIGALWRVMPEGIRNRRVLTDGNTITVMATEEIVRPEHMREAQEIHDKMVRGEDPNV
;
A
#
# COMPACT_ATOMS: atom_id res chain seq x y z
N MET A 1 -6.29 14.83 -8.66
CA MET A 1 -7.70 14.39 -8.75
C MET A 1 -7.97 13.54 -7.51
N ALA A 2 -9.04 13.82 -6.79
CA ALA A 2 -9.42 13.04 -5.60
C ALA A 2 -9.77 11.61 -6.04
N SER A 3 -9.36 10.62 -5.25
CA SER A 3 -9.76 9.22 -5.46
C SER A 3 -11.28 9.09 -5.36
N GLU A 4 -11.90 8.44 -6.34
CA GLU A 4 -13.33 8.20 -6.33
C GLU A 4 -13.65 7.06 -5.33
N THR A 5 -14.36 7.39 -4.25
CA THR A 5 -14.87 6.43 -3.25
C THR A 5 -16.37 6.23 -3.45
N ILE A 6 -16.74 5.00 -3.82
CA ILE A 6 -18.13 4.55 -3.98
C ILE A 6 -18.47 3.59 -2.84
N VAL A 7 -19.63 3.79 -2.22
CA VAL A 7 -20.17 2.88 -1.20
C VAL A 7 -21.55 2.43 -1.65
N SER A 8 -21.75 1.12 -1.72
CA SER A 8 -22.98 0.46 -2.15
C SER A 8 -23.54 -0.36 -1.00
N GLY A 9 -24.78 -0.08 -0.61
CA GLY A 9 -25.46 -0.74 0.49
C GLY A 9 -26.90 -0.26 0.59
N PRO A 10 -27.76 -0.98 1.33
CA PRO A 10 -29.20 -0.71 1.37
C PRO A 10 -29.57 0.56 2.16
N ASP A 11 -28.70 1.04 3.06
CA ASP A 11 -28.93 2.21 3.91
C ASP A 11 -28.00 3.37 3.52
N GLN A 12 -28.59 4.47 3.04
CA GLN A 12 -27.82 5.64 2.60
C GLN A 12 -27.04 6.28 3.77
N TYR A 13 -27.62 6.32 4.97
CA TYR A 13 -26.95 6.92 6.12
C TYR A 13 -25.69 6.12 6.49
N GLY A 14 -25.81 4.79 6.56
CA GLY A 14 -24.69 3.88 6.75
C GLY A 14 -23.63 4.05 5.66
N ASN A 15 -24.05 4.10 4.39
CA ASN A 15 -23.13 4.30 3.26
C ASN A 15 -22.30 5.59 3.43
N ASP A 16 -22.94 6.71 3.77
CA ASP A 16 -22.28 8.00 3.98
C ASP A 16 -21.30 7.96 5.17
N LYS A 17 -21.68 7.27 6.26
CA LYS A 17 -20.80 7.11 7.44
C LYS A 17 -19.59 6.25 7.15
N TYR A 18 -19.75 5.13 6.44
CA TYR A 18 -18.62 4.27 6.05
C TYR A 18 -17.70 4.97 5.06
N LYS A 19 -18.25 5.78 4.14
CA LYS A 19 -17.45 6.61 3.25
C LYS A 19 -16.53 7.55 4.03
N LEU A 20 -17.09 8.31 4.98
CA LEU A 20 -16.32 9.23 5.82
C LEU A 20 -15.27 8.51 6.66
N LEU A 21 -15.64 7.39 7.31
CA LEU A 21 -14.72 6.59 8.11
C LEU A 21 -13.54 6.07 7.27
N TYR A 22 -13.83 5.54 6.08
CA TYR A 22 -12.81 5.07 5.14
C TYR A 22 -11.86 6.20 4.73
N GLU A 23 -12.41 7.36 4.32
CA GLU A 23 -11.61 8.50 3.87
C GLU A 23 -10.73 9.06 5.00
N GLU A 24 -11.24 9.12 6.24
CA GLU A 24 -10.48 9.54 7.44
C GLU A 24 -9.32 8.58 7.73
N ILE A 25 -9.58 7.27 7.77
CA ILE A 25 -8.54 6.27 8.02
C ILE A 25 -7.46 6.28 6.93
N MET A 26 -7.86 6.42 5.66
CA MET A 26 -6.92 6.46 4.53
C MET A 26 -6.11 7.75 4.49
N TYR A 27 -6.69 8.87 4.94
CA TYR A 27 -5.99 10.13 5.13
C TYR A 27 -4.94 10.02 6.24
N ASP A 28 -5.29 9.44 7.38
CA ASP A 28 -4.40 9.30 8.55
C ASP A 28 -3.13 8.49 8.25
N ILE A 29 -3.24 7.45 7.41
CA ILE A 29 -2.07 6.66 7.01
C ILE A 29 -1.27 7.29 5.86
N GLY A 30 -1.70 8.45 5.35
CA GLY A 30 -1.03 9.18 4.26
C GLY A 30 -1.09 8.51 2.88
N LYS A 31 -1.96 7.50 2.68
CA LYS A 31 -2.00 6.71 1.44
C LYS A 31 -3.08 7.15 0.46
N LEU A 32 -3.92 8.13 0.81
CA LEU A 32 -5.02 8.61 -0.05
C LEU A 32 -4.55 9.01 -1.46
N ALA A 33 -3.35 9.61 -1.57
CA ALA A 33 -2.78 10.04 -2.85
C ALA A 33 -2.40 8.88 -3.78
N MET A 34 -2.24 7.66 -3.24
CA MET A 34 -1.87 6.46 -4.01
C MET A 34 -3.09 5.73 -4.59
N LEU A 35 -4.29 6.04 -4.10
CA LEU A 35 -5.53 5.42 -4.56
C LEU A 35 -5.98 5.99 -5.90
N ASP A 36 -6.34 5.10 -6.81
CA ASP A 36 -7.04 5.41 -8.05
C ASP A 36 -8.55 5.43 -7.79
N ARG A 37 -9.08 4.31 -7.28
CA ARG A 37 -10.50 4.12 -6.98
C ARG A 37 -10.70 3.24 -5.75
N SER A 38 -11.78 3.49 -5.02
CA SER A 38 -12.21 2.67 -3.88
C SER A 38 -13.69 2.31 -4.01
N TYR A 39 -14.03 1.06 -3.69
CA TYR A 39 -15.39 0.54 -3.71
C TYR A 39 -15.67 -0.24 -2.42
N LEU A 40 -16.75 0.11 -1.74
CA LEU A 40 -17.21 -0.58 -0.54
C LEU A 40 -18.60 -1.16 -0.80
N LEU A 41 -18.77 -2.46 -0.61
CA LEU A 41 -20.06 -3.14 -0.56
C LEU A 41 -20.42 -3.43 0.90
N LEU A 42 -21.61 -2.98 1.32
CA LEU A 42 -22.17 -3.19 2.64
C LEU A 42 -23.48 -3.96 2.52
N LYS A 43 -23.48 -5.24 2.92
CA LYS A 43 -24.70 -6.07 2.97
C LYS A 43 -24.95 -6.50 4.42
N PRO A 44 -25.67 -5.70 5.22
CA PRO A 44 -25.94 -6.05 6.62
C PRO A 44 -26.91 -7.25 6.76
N GLU A 45 -27.81 -7.47 5.79
CA GLU A 45 -28.79 -8.58 5.82
C GLU A 45 -28.15 -9.97 5.72
N VAL A 46 -27.09 -10.05 4.92
CA VAL A 46 -26.23 -11.23 4.77
C VAL A 46 -24.85 -10.72 5.09
N PRO A 47 -24.42 -10.72 6.38
CA PRO A 47 -23.38 -9.85 6.94
C PRO A 47 -22.07 -9.98 6.17
N LEU A 48 -21.96 -9.24 5.07
CA LEU A 48 -20.94 -9.33 4.04
C LEU A 48 -20.50 -7.92 3.72
N PHE A 49 -19.21 -7.70 3.92
CA PHE A 49 -18.56 -6.43 3.76
C PHE A 49 -17.39 -6.67 2.83
N VAL A 50 -17.36 -5.96 1.70
CA VAL A 50 -16.26 -6.07 0.74
C VAL A 50 -15.71 -4.68 0.52
N ILE A 51 -14.43 -4.49 0.80
CA ILE A 51 -13.73 -3.26 0.45
C ILE A 51 -12.71 -3.61 -0.63
N SER A 52 -12.85 -3.00 -1.80
CA SER A 52 -11.92 -3.16 -2.91
C SER A 52 -11.31 -1.83 -3.26
N ILE A 53 -9.99 -1.80 -3.39
CA ILE A 53 -9.24 -0.61 -3.74
C ILE A 53 -8.35 -0.91 -4.93
N ARG A 54 -8.18 0.08 -5.79
CA ARG A 54 -7.21 0.07 -6.87
C ARG A 54 -6.21 1.20 -6.63
N LEU A 55 -4.93 0.87 -6.65
CA LEU A 55 -3.84 1.82 -6.54
C LEU A 55 -3.47 2.35 -7.93
N LYS A 56 -3.00 3.59 -8.01
CA LYS A 56 -2.58 4.21 -9.28
C LYS A 56 -1.46 3.42 -9.98
N ALA A 57 -0.63 2.75 -9.18
CA ALA A 57 0.42 1.86 -9.66
C ALA A 57 0.53 0.67 -8.71
N ARG A 58 1.06 -0.43 -9.23
CA ARG A 58 1.40 -1.59 -8.40
C ARG A 58 2.46 -1.16 -7.38
N PRO A 59 2.33 -1.52 -6.09
CA PRO A 59 3.41 -1.38 -5.13
C PRO A 59 4.63 -2.14 -5.66
N ALA A 60 5.66 -1.41 -6.06
CA ALA A 60 6.91 -1.96 -6.54
C ALA A 60 7.98 -1.73 -5.47
N ALA A 61 8.93 -2.65 -5.35
CA ALA A 61 10.09 -2.45 -4.51
C ALA A 61 10.77 -1.19 -5.04
N LYS A 62 10.88 -0.17 -4.20
CA LYS A 62 11.65 1.02 -4.53
C LYS A 62 13.11 0.69 -4.32
N LYS A 63 13.93 1.02 -5.30
CA LYS A 63 15.37 0.93 -5.15
C LYS A 63 15.94 2.29 -4.76
N ILE A 64 17.18 2.32 -4.28
CA ILE A 64 17.84 3.58 -3.90
C ILE A 64 17.86 4.55 -5.08
N GLY A 65 18.11 4.06 -6.31
CA GLY A 65 18.12 4.90 -7.50
C GLY A 65 16.76 5.51 -7.87
N ASP A 66 15.64 5.01 -7.31
CA ASP A 66 14.30 5.57 -7.53
C ASP A 66 13.98 6.72 -6.57
N VAL A 67 14.69 6.82 -5.44
CA VAL A 67 14.36 7.71 -4.31
C VAL A 67 15.52 8.61 -3.87
N ALA A 68 16.70 8.43 -4.47
CA ALA A 68 17.91 9.17 -4.19
C ALA A 68 18.77 9.37 -5.45
N MET A 69 19.58 10.42 -5.43
CA MET A 69 20.66 10.58 -6.40
C MET A 69 21.93 9.94 -5.85
N THR A 70 22.60 9.13 -6.66
CA THR A 70 23.85 8.45 -6.29
C THR A 70 25.01 8.93 -7.15
N ARG A 71 26.21 9.03 -6.54
CA ARG A 71 27.43 9.42 -7.25
C ARG A 71 28.62 8.63 -6.72
N ALA A 72 29.26 7.87 -7.58
CA ALA A 72 30.52 7.19 -7.26
C ALA A 72 31.70 8.17 -7.39
N GLU A 73 32.53 8.26 -6.36
CA GLU A 73 33.79 8.99 -6.40
C GLU A 73 34.80 8.38 -5.41
N ARG A 74 36.00 8.05 -5.90
CA ARG A 74 37.16 7.60 -5.11
C ARG A 74 36.86 6.40 -4.16
N GLY A 75 36.17 5.38 -4.67
CA GLY A 75 35.84 4.16 -3.89
C GLY A 75 34.73 4.36 -2.85
N ASN A 76 34.02 5.48 -2.92
CA ASN A 76 32.82 5.75 -2.16
C ASN A 76 31.66 6.05 -3.11
N VAL A 77 30.43 5.74 -2.66
CA VAL A 77 29.20 6.22 -3.28
C VAL A 77 28.53 7.19 -2.32
N TYR A 78 28.27 8.39 -2.81
CA TYR A 78 27.50 9.42 -2.13
C TYR A 78 26.04 9.28 -2.53
N VAL A 79 25.13 9.24 -1.55
CA VAL A 79 23.69 9.07 -1.72
C VAL A 79 23.00 10.30 -1.12
N SER A 80 22.28 11.04 -1.95
CA SER A 80 21.46 12.19 -1.55
C SER A 80 19.99 11.86 -1.76
N ILE A 81 19.26 11.65 -0.65
CA ILE A 81 17.87 11.17 -0.65
C ILE A 81 16.95 12.30 -1.09
N SER A 82 16.20 12.05 -2.16
CA SER A 82 15.30 13.03 -2.79
C SER A 82 13.88 12.93 -2.23
N ASP A 83 13.45 11.74 -1.83
CA ASP A 83 12.17 11.49 -1.16
C ASP A 83 12.39 11.11 0.30
N GLU A 84 12.12 12.06 1.19
CA GLU A 84 12.36 11.96 2.63
C GLU A 84 11.63 10.79 3.30
N MET A 85 10.48 10.36 2.76
CA MET A 85 9.73 9.22 3.31
C MET A 85 10.56 7.94 3.31
N TYR A 86 11.52 7.83 2.39
CA TYR A 86 12.38 6.67 2.22
C TYR A 86 13.71 6.78 2.96
N ALA A 87 13.97 7.87 3.68
CA ALA A 87 15.25 8.07 4.38
C ALA A 87 15.57 6.96 5.41
N PRO A 88 14.64 6.56 6.30
CA PRO A 88 14.90 5.49 7.26
C PRO A 88 15.15 4.14 6.57
N GLY A 89 14.34 3.80 5.55
CA GLY A 89 14.47 2.56 4.80
C GLY A 89 15.78 2.48 4.01
N THR A 90 16.22 3.61 3.46
CA THR A 90 17.45 3.69 2.66
C THR A 90 18.66 3.42 3.55
N LEU A 91 18.73 4.09 4.70
CA LEU A 91 19.81 3.89 5.67
C LEU A 91 19.84 2.44 6.19
N GLN A 92 18.68 1.86 6.52
CA GLN A 92 18.59 0.47 6.97
C GLN A 92 19.06 -0.53 5.91
N SER A 93 18.69 -0.30 4.65
CA SER A 93 19.05 -1.17 3.52
C SER A 93 20.54 -1.07 3.20
N LEU A 94 21.11 0.13 3.24
CA LEU A 94 22.56 0.35 3.12
C LEU A 94 23.35 -0.35 4.24
N TRP A 95 22.89 -0.23 5.49
CA TRP A 95 23.51 -0.96 6.61
C TRP A 95 23.45 -2.47 6.46
N LYS A 96 22.34 -2.99 5.93
CA LYS A 96 22.20 -4.42 5.67
C LYS A 96 23.14 -4.90 4.56
N ALA A 97 23.34 -4.10 3.52
CA ALA A 97 24.16 -4.45 2.37
C ALA A 97 25.67 -4.28 2.64
N TYR A 98 26.08 -3.17 3.26
CA TYR A 98 27.51 -2.81 3.40
C TYR A 98 28.02 -2.82 4.84
N GLY A 99 27.13 -2.97 5.83
CA GLY A 99 27.48 -2.91 7.25
C GLY A 99 27.51 -1.47 7.79
N ARG A 100 27.34 -1.32 9.11
CA ARG A 100 27.29 -0.01 9.78
C ARG A 100 28.61 0.77 9.67
N ASP A 101 29.74 0.09 9.69
CA ASP A 101 31.06 0.72 9.67
C ASP A 101 31.41 1.35 8.30
N ASN A 102 30.76 0.87 7.23
CA ASN A 102 30.97 1.34 5.87
C ASN A 102 29.92 2.36 5.41
N VAL A 103 28.94 2.70 6.26
CA VAL A 103 27.85 3.63 5.93
C VAL A 103 27.85 4.77 6.94
N GLN A 104 28.23 5.95 6.48
CA GLN A 104 28.31 7.16 7.28
C GLN A 104 27.22 8.13 6.85
N GLN A 105 26.28 8.43 7.75
CA GLN A 105 25.32 9.50 7.53
C GLN A 105 26.01 10.84 7.81
N THR A 106 26.18 11.65 6.77
CA THR A 106 26.84 12.97 6.84
C THR A 106 25.85 14.09 7.15
N ASP A 107 24.60 13.94 6.71
CA ASP A 107 23.47 14.78 7.09
C ASP A 107 22.18 13.94 7.06
N ARG A 108 21.05 14.51 7.45
CA ARG A 108 19.74 13.86 7.53
C ARG A 108 19.36 13.10 6.26
N LEU A 109 19.68 13.66 5.09
CA LEU A 109 19.37 13.08 3.78
C LEU A 109 20.62 12.67 2.98
N ASP A 110 21.82 12.85 3.53
CA ASP A 110 23.07 12.58 2.82
C ASP A 110 23.87 11.48 3.51
N ILE A 111 24.19 10.43 2.74
CA ILE A 111 24.87 9.24 3.20
C ILE A 111 26.10 8.97 2.32
N THR A 112 27.21 8.63 2.95
CA THR A 112 28.41 8.13 2.27
C THR A 112 28.54 6.63 2.51
N VAL A 113 28.70 5.85 1.44
CA VAL A 113 28.86 4.40 1.46
C VAL A 113 30.25 4.05 0.94
N ARG A 114 31.04 3.33 1.73
CA ARG A 114 32.39 2.88 1.37
C ARG A 114 32.36 1.45 0.85
N GLY A 115 33.17 1.15 -0.15
CA GLY A 115 33.31 -0.21 -0.69
C GLY A 115 32.67 -0.48 -2.05
N PRO A 116 31.52 0.11 -2.45
CA PRO A 116 31.02 -0.07 -3.81
C PRO A 116 31.87 0.72 -4.82
N ASP A 117 32.18 0.09 -5.96
CA ASP A 117 32.99 0.70 -7.02
C ASP A 117 32.14 1.59 -7.93
N THR A 118 30.85 1.27 -8.05
CA THR A 118 29.92 1.98 -8.94
C THR A 118 28.64 2.41 -8.21
N SER A 119 28.02 3.49 -8.69
CA SER A 119 26.72 3.91 -8.17
C SER A 119 25.62 2.90 -8.47
N ALA A 120 25.73 2.16 -9.58
CA ALA A 120 24.77 1.15 -10.01
C ALA A 120 24.57 0.02 -8.97
N GLU A 121 25.62 -0.35 -8.23
CA GLU A 121 25.52 -1.34 -7.14
C GLU A 121 24.65 -0.84 -5.99
N VAL A 122 24.74 0.45 -5.67
CA VAL A 122 23.91 1.10 -4.65
C VAL A 122 22.50 1.33 -5.18
N ASP A 123 22.36 1.81 -6.42
CA ASP A 123 21.08 2.08 -7.07
C ASP A 123 20.20 0.84 -7.15
N ALA A 124 20.79 -0.36 -7.22
CA ALA A 124 20.07 -1.62 -7.33
C ALA A 124 19.43 -2.10 -6.01
N ILE A 125 19.84 -1.54 -4.86
CA ILE A 125 19.41 -1.98 -3.53
C ILE A 125 17.97 -1.59 -3.28
N GLU A 126 17.15 -2.55 -2.86
CA GLU A 126 15.77 -2.32 -2.44
C GLU A 126 15.73 -1.59 -1.10
N VAL A 127 15.01 -0.48 -1.06
CA VAL A 127 14.83 0.43 0.09
C VAL A 127 13.61 0.05 0.91
N GLU A 128 12.59 -0.51 0.25
CA GLU A 128 11.35 -0.93 0.87
C GLU A 128 10.90 -2.25 0.22
N SER A 129 10.44 -3.20 1.04
CA SER A 129 9.79 -4.42 0.54
C SER A 129 8.44 -4.06 -0.08
N GLN A 130 8.11 -4.69 -1.22
CA GLN A 130 6.80 -4.56 -1.87
C GLN A 130 5.61 -4.77 -0.92
N GLU A 131 5.82 -5.55 0.15
CA GLU A 131 4.77 -5.98 1.05
C GLU A 131 4.40 -4.91 2.09
N GLN A 132 5.32 -4.03 2.50
CA GLN A 132 5.07 -3.15 3.64
C GLN A 132 3.94 -2.13 3.38
N PRO A 133 3.91 -1.41 2.24
CA PRO A 133 2.77 -0.56 1.91
C PRO A 133 1.45 -1.33 1.78
N VAL A 134 1.51 -2.56 1.26
CA VAL A 134 0.33 -3.43 1.13
C VAL A 134 -0.22 -3.82 2.50
N GLN A 135 0.64 -4.19 3.44
CA GLN A 135 0.25 -4.55 4.81
C GLN A 135 -0.33 -3.36 5.58
N GLU A 136 0.25 -2.17 5.42
CA GLU A 136 -0.30 -0.93 6.01
C GLU A 136 -1.72 -0.66 5.50
N ILE A 137 -1.92 -0.79 4.19
CA ILE A 137 -3.23 -0.60 3.56
C ILE A 137 -4.21 -1.67 4.04
N ILE A 138 -3.84 -2.96 4.05
CA ILE A 138 -4.69 -4.04 4.56
C ILE A 138 -5.07 -3.77 6.03
N GLY A 139 -4.11 -3.35 6.85
CA GLY A 139 -4.34 -3.00 8.25
C GLY A 139 -5.33 -1.84 8.40
N ALA A 140 -5.27 -0.84 7.52
CA ALA A 140 -6.23 0.25 7.47
C ALA A 140 -7.62 -0.21 7.03
N LEU A 141 -7.72 -1.04 6.00
CA LEU A 141 -8.98 -1.63 5.55
C LEU A 141 -9.65 -2.44 6.67
N TRP A 142 -8.88 -3.11 7.53
CA TRP A 142 -9.42 -3.80 8.71
C TRP A 142 -10.01 -2.88 9.77
N ARG A 143 -9.54 -1.63 9.89
CA ARG A 143 -10.09 -0.63 10.82
C ARG A 143 -11.42 -0.07 10.36
N VAL A 144 -11.69 -0.14 9.06
CA VAL A 144 -12.98 0.26 8.46
C VAL A 144 -14.05 -0.80 8.71
N MET A 145 -13.66 -2.06 8.91
CA MET A 145 -14.61 -3.16 9.07
C MET A 145 -15.39 -3.07 10.39
N PRO A 146 -16.65 -3.52 10.43
CA PRO A 146 -17.42 -3.59 11.66
C PRO A 146 -16.77 -4.53 12.70
N GLU A 147 -16.89 -4.19 13.98
CA GLU A 147 -16.24 -4.93 15.08
C GLU A 147 -16.70 -6.39 15.23
N GLY A 148 -17.92 -6.73 14.79
CA GLY A 148 -18.49 -8.09 14.87
C GLY A 148 -17.91 -9.09 13.87
N ILE A 149 -17.02 -8.66 12.97
CA ILE A 149 -16.56 -9.45 11.83
C ILE A 149 -15.27 -10.19 12.15
N ARG A 150 -15.35 -11.53 12.12
CA ARG A 150 -14.25 -12.43 12.50
C ARG A 150 -13.59 -13.11 11.30
N ASN A 151 -14.35 -13.38 10.23
CA ASN A 151 -13.82 -14.11 9.08
C ASN A 151 -13.48 -13.17 7.93
N ARG A 152 -12.22 -13.17 7.49
CA ARG A 152 -11.67 -12.21 6.53
C ARG A 152 -10.91 -12.95 5.43
N ARG A 153 -11.04 -12.48 4.20
CA ARG A 153 -10.32 -12.98 3.03
C ARG A 153 -9.73 -11.79 2.28
N VAL A 154 -8.50 -11.95 1.84
CA VAL A 154 -7.80 -10.93 1.05
C VAL A 154 -7.54 -11.52 -0.33
N LEU A 155 -7.91 -10.76 -1.36
CA LEU A 155 -7.59 -11.01 -2.75
C LEU A 155 -6.65 -9.90 -3.22
N THR A 156 -5.60 -10.26 -3.93
CA THR A 156 -4.61 -9.31 -4.45
C THR A 156 -4.27 -9.67 -5.88
N ASP A 157 -4.37 -8.70 -6.79
CA ASP A 157 -3.88 -8.82 -8.17
C ASP A 157 -3.33 -7.46 -8.64
N GLY A 158 -2.05 -7.44 -9.00
CA GLY A 158 -1.35 -6.24 -9.46
C GLY A 158 -1.45 -5.09 -8.46
N ASN A 159 -2.20 -4.05 -8.84
CA ASN A 159 -2.45 -2.84 -8.07
C ASN A 159 -3.80 -2.85 -7.33
N THR A 160 -4.50 -3.99 -7.30
CA THR A 160 -5.83 -4.13 -6.71
C THR A 160 -5.78 -4.99 -5.46
N ILE A 161 -6.39 -4.51 -4.38
CA ILE A 161 -6.52 -5.22 -3.11
C ILE A 161 -8.00 -5.26 -2.76
N THR A 162 -8.53 -6.44 -2.46
CA THR A 162 -9.91 -6.62 -2.03
C THR A 162 -9.93 -7.39 -0.71
N VAL A 163 -10.60 -6.83 0.29
CA VAL A 163 -10.84 -7.48 1.57
C VAL A 163 -12.33 -7.80 1.67
N MET A 164 -12.65 -9.09 1.73
CA MET A 164 -13.99 -9.58 2.07
C MET A 164 -14.02 -9.95 3.55
N ALA A 165 -15.12 -9.60 4.20
CA ALA A 165 -15.30 -9.79 5.62
C ALA A 165 -16.75 -10.19 5.92
N THR A 166 -16.92 -11.19 6.78
CA THR A 166 -18.23 -11.69 7.25
C THR A 166 -18.13 -12.13 8.71
N GLU A 167 -19.26 -12.31 9.39
CA GLU A 167 -19.29 -12.67 10.82
C GLU A 167 -18.53 -13.97 11.11
N GLU A 168 -19.14 -15.14 10.86
CA GLU A 168 -18.55 -16.43 11.24
C GLU A 168 -18.26 -17.34 10.05
N ILE A 169 -19.26 -17.57 9.18
CA ILE A 169 -19.16 -18.57 8.10
C ILE A 169 -19.00 -17.87 6.75
N VAL A 170 -17.88 -18.12 6.08
CA VAL A 170 -17.67 -17.74 4.69
C VAL A 170 -18.43 -18.73 3.80
N ARG A 171 -19.44 -18.25 3.11
CA ARG A 171 -20.22 -19.03 2.15
C ARG A 171 -19.66 -18.90 0.73
N PRO A 172 -19.86 -19.88 -0.15
CA PRO A 172 -19.39 -19.81 -1.54
C PRO A 172 -19.89 -18.57 -2.30
N GLU A 173 -21.11 -18.11 -2.02
CA GLU A 173 -21.69 -16.89 -2.57
C GLU A 173 -20.92 -15.63 -2.15
N HIS A 174 -20.43 -15.56 -0.90
CA HIS A 174 -19.63 -14.43 -0.42
C HIS A 174 -18.30 -14.33 -1.17
N MET A 175 -17.64 -15.48 -1.37
CA MET A 175 -16.38 -15.54 -2.12
C MET A 175 -16.58 -15.18 -3.59
N ARG A 176 -17.67 -15.67 -4.19
CA ARG A 176 -17.98 -15.38 -5.60
C ARG A 176 -18.23 -13.89 -5.81
N GLU A 177 -19.05 -13.28 -4.97
CA GLU A 177 -19.33 -11.85 -5.05
C GLU A 177 -18.08 -11.00 -4.81
N ALA A 178 -17.25 -11.36 -3.83
CA ALA A 178 -15.98 -10.69 -3.61
C ALA A 178 -15.01 -10.83 -4.82
N GLN A 179 -14.99 -11.99 -5.46
CA GLN A 179 -14.17 -12.23 -6.65
C GLN A 179 -14.69 -11.42 -7.86
N GLU A 180 -16.00 -11.36 -8.06
CA GLU A 180 -16.60 -10.56 -9.15
C GLU A 180 -16.25 -9.07 -9.00
N ILE A 181 -16.35 -8.54 -7.78
CA ILE A 181 -15.94 -7.16 -7.46
C ILE A 181 -14.44 -6.98 -7.71
N HIS A 182 -13.61 -7.93 -7.25
CA HIS A 182 -12.17 -7.90 -7.44
C HIS A 182 -11.80 -7.83 -8.93
N ASP A 183 -12.37 -8.71 -9.74
CA ASP A 183 -12.08 -8.82 -11.17
C ASP A 183 -12.50 -7.55 -11.93
N LYS A 184 -13.66 -6.97 -11.59
CA LYS A 184 -14.10 -5.68 -12.15
C LYS A 184 -13.13 -4.56 -11.79
N MET A 185 -12.69 -4.50 -10.53
CA MET A 185 -11.73 -3.50 -10.06
C MET A 185 -10.35 -3.65 -10.71
N VAL A 186 -9.88 -4.88 -10.94
CA VAL A 186 -8.65 -5.16 -11.70
C VAL A 186 -8.74 -4.57 -13.12
N ARG A 187 -9.89 -4.77 -13.80
CA ARG A 187 -10.17 -4.20 -15.12
C ARG A 187 -10.42 -2.69 -15.12
N GLY A 188 -10.62 -2.07 -13.95
CA GLY A 188 -10.94 -0.65 -13.82
C GLY A 188 -12.40 -0.30 -14.09
N GLU A 189 -13.27 -1.29 -14.06
CA GLU A 189 -14.72 -1.15 -14.25
C GLU A 189 -15.39 -0.63 -12.96
N ASP A 190 -16.60 -0.06 -13.07
CA ASP A 190 -17.43 0.24 -11.91
C ASP A 190 -18.11 -1.06 -11.46
N PRO A 191 -17.93 -1.51 -10.20
CA PRO A 191 -18.58 -2.72 -9.73
C PRO A 191 -20.12 -2.72 -9.78
N ASN A 192 -20.74 -1.53 -9.80
CA ASN A 192 -22.20 -1.37 -9.88
C ASN A 192 -22.77 -1.54 -11.30
N VAL A 193 -21.93 -1.60 -12.35
CA VAL A 193 -22.34 -1.71 -13.76
C VAL A 193 -22.06 -3.10 -14.32
#